data_AF-A0A534C2Q1-F1
#
_entry.id   AF-A0A534C2Q1-F1
#
_cell.length_a   1.000
_cell.length_b   1.000
_cell.length_c   1.000
_cell.angle_alpha   90.00
_cell.angle_beta   90.00
_cell.angle_gamma   90.00
#
_symmetry.space_group_name_H-M   'P 1'
#
loop_
_entity.id
_entity.type
_entity.pdbx_description
1 polymer ?
#
loop_
_entity_poly.entity_id
_entity_poly.type
_entity_poly.pdbx_seq_one_letter_code
_entity_poly.pdbx_strand_id
1 'polypeptide(L)'
;MTHLLLTKCGADFEPIVYSSSGSEAVESAMKVALQYWDARGQRAKRRFIARQRSYHGNTLGALSLSGFLERRSPFEGSLVDVELI
;
A
#
# COMPACT_ATOMS: atom_id res chain seq x y z
N MET A 1 4.36 17.35 15.41
CA MET A 1 4.76 16.39 14.35
C MET A 1 3.98 16.65 13.06
N THR A 2 2.64 16.52 13.04
CA THR A 2 1.79 16.74 11.84
C THR A 2 2.09 18.04 11.11
N HIS A 3 2.07 19.17 11.82
CA HIS A 3 2.38 20.49 11.24
C HIS A 3 3.75 20.51 10.53
N LEU A 4 4.78 19.92 11.14
CA LEU A 4 6.13 19.89 10.56
C LEU A 4 6.16 19.10 9.25
N LEU A 5 5.47 17.95 9.20
CA LEU A 5 5.39 17.13 7.99
C LEU A 5 4.69 17.88 6.86
N LEU A 6 3.59 18.57 7.17
CA LEU A 6 2.82 19.32 6.17
C LEU A 6 3.56 20.56 5.65
N THR A 7 4.31 21.25 6.50
CA THR A 7 5.20 22.32 6.05
C THR A 7 6.25 21.82 5.06
N LYS A 8 6.68 20.56 5.16
CA LYS A 8 7.71 19.97 4.30
C LYS A 8 7.15 19.32 3.04
N CYS A 9 6.00 18.65 3.12
CA CYS A 9 5.42 17.90 2.01
C CYS A 9 4.36 18.69 1.22
N GLY A 10 3.69 19.66 1.84
CA GLY A 10 2.58 20.41 1.27
C GLY A 10 1.22 20.05 1.90
N ALA A 11 0.27 20.98 1.84
CA ALA A 11 -1.06 20.83 2.43
C ALA A 11 -1.93 19.79 1.70
N ASP A 12 -1.64 19.49 0.44
CA ASP A 12 -2.36 18.49 -0.36
C ASP A 12 -2.21 17.05 0.19
N PHE A 13 -1.30 16.84 1.15
CA PHE A 13 -1.06 15.57 1.82
C PHE A 13 -1.81 15.42 3.15
N GLU A 14 -2.75 16.32 3.47
CA GLU A 14 -3.72 16.12 4.56
C GLU A 14 -4.90 15.24 4.11
N PRO A 15 -5.45 14.38 4.99
CA PRO A 15 -5.03 14.10 6.37
C PRO A 15 -3.89 13.05 6.47
N ILE A 16 -3.11 13.08 7.56
CA ILE A 16 -1.98 12.15 7.81
C ILE A 16 -2.42 10.93 8.64
N VAL A 17 -2.05 9.73 8.18
CA VAL A 17 -2.17 8.47 8.92
C VAL A 17 -0.81 8.08 9.49
N TYR A 18 -0.75 7.86 10.80
CA TYR A 18 0.47 7.42 11.48
C TYR A 18 0.53 5.89 11.58
N SER A 19 1.73 5.35 11.41
CA SER A 19 2.05 3.93 11.56
C SER A 19 3.41 3.76 12.20
N SER A 20 3.70 2.56 12.71
CA SER A 20 4.96 2.25 13.39
C SER A 20 6.03 1.69 12.44
N SER A 21 5.66 1.34 11.20
CA SER A 21 6.57 0.82 10.19
C SER A 21 6.14 1.19 8.77
N GLY A 22 7.07 1.09 7.82
CA GLY A 22 6.76 1.25 6.39
C GLY A 22 5.76 0.22 5.86
N SER A 23 5.78 -1.01 6.37
CA SER A 23 4.83 -2.06 5.95
C SER A 23 3.39 -1.70 6.34
N GLU A 24 3.20 -1.22 7.57
CA GLU A 24 1.90 -0.74 8.05
C GLU A 24 1.43 0.50 7.29
N ALA A 25 2.34 1.41 6.94
CA ALA A 25 2.04 2.57 6.12
C ALA A 25 1.49 2.14 4.74
N VAL A 26 2.12 1.14 4.11
CA VAL A 26 1.68 0.60 2.82
C VAL A 26 0.31 -0.06 2.94
N GLU A 27 0.05 -0.90 3.94
CA GLU A 27 -1.28 -1.50 4.12
C GLU A 27 -2.36 -0.46 4.43
N SER A 28 -2.02 0.59 5.17
CA SER A 28 -2.93 1.72 5.41
C SER A 28 -3.26 2.42 4.09
N ALA A 29 -2.26 2.67 3.24
CA ALA A 29 -2.47 3.26 1.92
C ALA A 29 -3.34 2.37 1.00
N MET A 30 -3.11 1.05 1.01
CA MET A 30 -3.95 0.09 0.29
C MET A 30 -5.42 0.17 0.73
N LYS A 31 -5.66 0.21 2.04
CA LYS A 31 -7.02 0.31 2.61
C LYS A 31 -7.70 1.63 2.24
N VAL A 32 -6.98 2.75 2.31
CA VAL A 32 -7.50 4.06 1.89
C VAL A 32 -7.88 4.05 0.41
N ALA A 33 -7.05 3.49 -0.47
CA ALA A 33 -7.35 3.39 -1.90
C ALA A 33 -8.61 2.55 -2.18
N LEU A 34 -8.78 1.41 -1.49
CA LEU A 34 -9.96 0.56 -1.62
C LEU A 34 -11.21 1.25 -1.06
N GLN A 35 -11.12 1.87 0.12
CA GLN A 35 -12.23 2.59 0.73
C GLN A 35 -12.67 3.79 -0.12
N TYR A 36 -11.73 4.50 -0.73
CA TYR A 36 -12.03 5.59 -1.66
C TYR A 36 -12.95 5.13 -2.79
N TRP A 37 -12.59 4.02 -3.46
CA TRP A 37 -13.42 3.49 -4.55
C TRP A 37 -14.73 2.88 -4.06
N ASP A 38 -14.76 2.27 -2.88
CA ASP A 38 -16.00 1.78 -2.24
C ASP A 38 -16.99 2.93 -2.01
N ALA A 39 -16.53 4.01 -1.39
CA ALA A 39 -17.33 5.21 -1.10
C ALA A 39 -17.85 5.90 -2.38
N ARG A 40 -17.16 5.71 -3.50
CA ARG A 40 -17.56 6.22 -4.82
C ARG A 40 -18.49 5.26 -5.59
N GLY A 41 -18.91 4.15 -4.97
CA GLY A 41 -19.76 3.13 -5.59
C GLY A 41 -19.05 2.24 -6.61
N GLN A 42 -17.71 2.34 -6.72
CA GLN A 42 -16.89 1.61 -7.70
C GLN A 42 -16.14 0.44 -7.05
N ARG A 43 -16.87 -0.42 -6.35
CA ARG A 43 -16.33 -1.55 -5.57
C ARG A 43 -15.47 -2.54 -6.37
N ALA A 44 -15.62 -2.56 -7.70
CA ALA A 44 -14.82 -3.40 -8.60
C ALA A 44 -13.36 -2.91 -8.75
N LYS A 45 -13.04 -1.66 -8.39
CA LYS A 45 -11.67 -1.13 -8.46
C LYS A 45 -10.81 -1.62 -7.29
N ARG A 46 -10.35 -2.87 -7.39
CA ARG A 46 -9.59 -3.57 -6.34
C ARG A 46 -8.21 -4.06 -6.77
N ARG A 47 -7.89 -3.97 -8.06
CA ARG A 47 -6.59 -4.39 -8.58
C ARG A 47 -5.52 -3.38 -8.22
N PHE A 48 -4.38 -3.88 -7.80
CA PHE A 48 -3.18 -3.09 -7.60
C PHE A 48 -2.15 -3.43 -8.67
N ILE A 49 -1.32 -2.45 -9.01
CA ILE A 49 -0.20 -2.58 -9.93
C ILE A 49 1.05 -2.19 -9.14
N ALA A 50 2.09 -3.02 -9.20
CA ALA A 50 3.36 -2.74 -8.58
C ALA A 50 4.53 -3.11 -9.51
N ARG A 51 5.74 -2.69 -9.16
CA ARG A 51 6.91 -2.90 -10.02
C ARG A 51 7.63 -4.21 -9.71
N GLN A 52 8.17 -4.87 -10.74
CA GLN A 52 9.12 -5.96 -10.55
C GLN A 52 10.33 -5.48 -9.74
N ARG A 53 10.86 -6.35 -8.86
CA ARG A 53 11.98 -6.04 -7.96
C ARG A 53 11.75 -4.84 -7.03
N SER A 54 10.49 -4.48 -6.75
CA SER A 54 10.14 -3.48 -5.73
C SER A 54 10.15 -4.07 -4.31
N TYR A 55 10.27 -3.21 -3.30
CA TYR A 55 10.08 -3.58 -1.90
C TYR A 55 9.14 -2.59 -1.23
N HIS A 56 8.03 -3.09 -0.69
CA HIS A 56 6.99 -2.30 -0.03
C HIS A 56 6.74 -2.73 1.42
N GLY A 57 7.41 -3.78 1.91
CA GLY A 57 7.30 -4.24 3.28
C GLY A 57 7.19 -5.75 3.39
N ASN A 58 6.84 -6.23 4.58
CA ASN A 58 6.83 -7.66 4.90
C ASN A 58 5.56 -8.15 5.62
N THR A 59 4.57 -7.29 5.83
CA THR A 59 3.21 -7.74 6.13
C THR A 59 2.57 -8.32 4.86
N LEU A 60 1.52 -9.14 4.96
CA LEU A 60 1.00 -9.85 3.78
C LEU A 60 0.54 -8.91 2.66
N GLY A 61 -0.14 -7.80 2.96
CA GLY A 61 -0.56 -6.84 1.94
C GLY A 61 0.63 -6.12 1.31
N ALA A 62 1.58 -5.65 2.13
CA ALA A 62 2.78 -4.97 1.67
C ALA A 62 3.72 -5.89 0.86
N LEU A 63 3.85 -7.15 1.27
CA LEU A 63 4.60 -8.17 0.55
C LEU A 63 3.95 -8.51 -0.78
N SER A 64 2.61 -8.51 -0.85
CA SER A 64 1.85 -8.68 -2.09
C SER A 64 2.17 -7.59 -3.12
N LEU A 65 2.46 -6.36 -2.66
CA LEU A 65 2.90 -5.25 -3.52
C LEU A 65 4.40 -5.26 -3.81
N SER A 66 5.18 -6.15 -3.20
CA SER A 66 6.63 -6.26 -3.43
C SER A 66 6.92 -7.20 -4.60
N GLY A 67 8.00 -6.95 -5.35
CA GLY A 67 8.36 -7.67 -6.57
C GLY A 67 9.59 -8.58 -6.46
N PHE A 68 10.10 -8.87 -5.25
CA PHE A 68 11.19 -9.83 -5.02
C PHE A 68 10.66 -11.24 -4.80
N LEU A 69 10.85 -12.12 -5.79
CA LEU A 69 10.30 -13.47 -5.79
C LEU A 69 10.76 -14.28 -4.57
N GLU A 70 12.02 -14.16 -4.16
CA GLU A 70 12.59 -14.93 -3.06
C GLU A 70 11.91 -14.62 -1.72
N ARG A 71 11.41 -13.39 -1.55
CA ARG A 71 10.69 -12.96 -0.35
C ARG A 71 9.22 -13.35 -0.38
N ARG A 72 8.63 -13.43 -1.58
CA ARG A 72 7.22 -13.75 -1.79
C ARG A 72 6.94 -15.24 -1.81
N SER A 73 7.85 -16.02 -2.40
CA SER A 73 7.65 -17.44 -2.71
C SER A 73 7.10 -18.28 -1.55
N PRO A 74 7.53 -18.09 -0.29
CA PRO A 74 6.99 -18.86 0.84
C PRO A 74 5.52 -18.58 1.16
N PHE A 75 4.95 -17.48 0.67
CA PHE A 75 3.63 -16.97 1.01
C PHE A 75 2.65 -16.98 -0.17
N GLU A 76 3.08 -17.46 -1.35
CA GLU A 76 2.24 -17.56 -2.53
C GLU A 76 0.94 -18.36 -2.21
N GLY A 77 -0.18 -17.89 -2.73
CA GLY A 77 -1.53 -18.37 -2.36
C GLY A 77 -2.16 -17.67 -1.16
N SER A 78 -1.39 -16.96 -0.34
CA SER A 78 -1.90 -16.08 0.74
C SER A 78 -1.76 -14.59 0.42
N LEU A 79 -1.12 -14.26 -0.72
CA LEU A 79 -0.90 -12.89 -1.17
C LEU A 79 -2.13 -12.34 -1.89
N VAL A 80 -2.33 -11.03 -1.77
CA VAL A 80 -3.33 -10.28 -2.54
C VAL A 80 -2.92 -10.28 -4.01
N ASP A 81 -3.91 -10.33 -4.90
CA ASP A 81 -3.70 -10.24 -6.34
C ASP A 81 -3.16 -8.86 -6.75
N VAL A 82 -1.97 -8.85 -7.35
CA VAL A 82 -1.23 -7.66 -7.76
C VAL A 82 -0.58 -7.93 -9.10
N GLU A 83 -0.79 -7.02 -10.05
CA GLU A 83 -0.13 -7.06 -11.34
C GLU A 83 1.28 -6.47 -11.23
N LEU A 84 2.32 -7.28 -11.48
CA LEU A 84 3.71 -6.85 -11.43
C LEU A 84 4.21 -6.46 -12.82
N ILE A 85 4.54 -5.18 -12.99
CA ILE A 85 5.05 -4.58 -14.25
C ILE A 85 6.52 -4.19 -14.18
#